data_AF-A0A7W1KEY5-F1
#
_entry.id   AF-A0A7W1KEY5-F1
#
_cell.length_a   1.000
_cell.length_b   1.000
_cell.length_c   1.000
_cell.angle_alpha   90.00
_cell.angle_beta   90.00
_cell.angle_gamma   90.00
#
_symmetry.space_group_name_H-M   'P 1'
#
loop_
_entity.id
_entity.type
_entity.pdbx_description
1 polymer ?
#
loop_
_entity_poly.entity_id
_entity_poly.type
_entity_poly.pdbx_seq_one_letter_code
_entity_poly.pdbx_strand_id
1 'polypeptide(L)'
;MKKGFSLAELMVAILLASLISLSLFQLLNQTRKVVRRIVNVIEVDEPYVAFYTHIEKDVIGMFSPYSSIQAYAEKDKKEEQLKKAATGKTADQKPPENSPEKGSETIAIEPVMVFDAQKENVYWSFITTGGLHMLDAKGARVPSPFVRRVAYLLERDPQRPSLYRLMYRFSTEKLQGQELQGASFTPSYELLSGIKQVQYEFTLIEIVEKKAGPAGATQQALPVADKHPVTTAVLKEWKESDIWKKYKALIPAYVKISGVVTDATGSDHDFEFLIKVPAYAPYKPREESLSQRIERIASDIFGKNGKKS
;
A
#
# COMPACT_ATOMS: atom_id res chain seq x y z
N MET A 1 -52.86 -72.66 1.78
CA MET A 1 -52.10 -72.56 0.51
C MET A 1 -51.67 -71.13 0.31
N LYS A 2 -50.43 -70.98 -0.16
CA LYS A 2 -49.62 -69.77 -0.24
C LYS A 2 -50.37 -68.68 -1.02
N LYS A 3 -50.65 -67.54 -0.38
CA LYS A 3 -50.98 -66.30 -1.11
C LYS A 3 -49.70 -65.93 -1.86
N GLY A 4 -49.63 -66.33 -3.13
CA GLY A 4 -48.56 -65.89 -4.01
C GLY A 4 -48.60 -64.37 -4.08
N PHE A 5 -47.45 -63.74 -3.86
CA PHE A 5 -47.28 -62.29 -4.01
C PHE A 5 -47.84 -61.89 -5.38
N SER A 6 -48.80 -60.98 -5.42
CA SER A 6 -49.36 -60.50 -6.69
C SER A 6 -48.26 -59.76 -7.45
N LEU A 7 -48.13 -60.00 -8.75
CA LEU A 7 -47.20 -59.26 -9.62
C LEU A 7 -47.37 -57.74 -9.44
N ALA A 8 -48.60 -57.29 -9.19
CA ALA A 8 -48.91 -55.88 -8.93
C ALA A 8 -48.30 -55.36 -7.62
N GLU A 9 -48.33 -56.12 -6.53
CA GLU A 9 -47.68 -55.73 -5.26
C GLU A 9 -46.16 -55.64 -5.43
N LEU A 10 -45.56 -56.56 -6.20
CA LEU A 10 -44.13 -56.51 -6.51
C LEU A 10 -43.78 -55.25 -7.31
N MET A 11 -44.58 -54.90 -8.32
CA MET A 11 -44.37 -53.68 -9.10
C MET A 11 -44.52 -52.41 -8.26
N VAL A 12 -45.53 -52.34 -7.38
CA VAL A 12 -45.71 -51.21 -6.47
C VAL A 12 -44.55 -51.11 -5.49
N ALA A 13 -44.08 -52.24 -4.94
CA ALA A 13 -42.93 -52.26 -4.03
C ALA A 13 -41.63 -51.79 -4.72
N ILE A 14 -41.36 -52.25 -5.95
CA ILE A 14 -40.20 -51.80 -6.74
C ILE A 14 -40.30 -50.31 -7.05
N LEU A 15 -41.49 -49.83 -7.42
CA LEU A 15 -41.71 -48.42 -7.74
C LEU A 15 -41.49 -47.54 -6.50
N LEU A 16 -42.04 -47.90 -5.35
CA LEU A 16 -41.80 -47.21 -4.07
C LEU A 16 -40.32 -47.24 -3.68
N ALA A 17 -39.66 -48.40 -3.79
CA ALA A 17 -38.23 -48.52 -3.50
C ALA A 17 -37.37 -47.63 -4.43
N SER A 18 -37.73 -47.55 -5.71
CA SER A 18 -37.04 -46.70 -6.69
C SER A 18 -37.20 -45.20 -6.38
N LEU A 19 -38.41 -44.77 -5.98
CA LEU A 19 -38.67 -43.38 -5.58
C LEU A 19 -37.91 -43.01 -4.31
N ILE A 20 -37.88 -43.91 -3.32
CA ILE A 20 -37.09 -43.72 -2.09
C ILE A 20 -35.61 -43.64 -2.42
N SER A 21 -35.08 -44.54 -3.26
CA SER A 21 -33.68 -44.53 -3.68
C SER A 21 -33.31 -43.23 -4.41
N LEU A 22 -34.15 -42.78 -5.34
CA LEU A 22 -33.93 -41.52 -6.06
C LEU A 22 -33.95 -40.32 -5.10
N SER A 23 -34.89 -40.29 -4.16
CA SER A 23 -35.02 -39.23 -3.17
C SER A 23 -33.79 -39.19 -2.25
N LEU A 24 -33.32 -40.34 -1.78
CA LEU A 24 -32.10 -40.46 -0.97
C LEU A 24 -30.86 -40.01 -1.75
N PHE A 25 -30.76 -40.37 -3.03
CA PHE A 25 -29.66 -39.94 -3.89
C PHE A 25 -29.66 -38.42 -4.11
N GLN A 26 -30.83 -37.83 -4.33
CA GLN A 26 -30.99 -36.38 -4.43
C GLN A 26 -30.62 -35.68 -3.12
N LEU A 27 -31.09 -36.18 -1.98
CA LEU A 27 -30.73 -35.66 -0.65
C LEU A 27 -29.22 -35.72 -0.42
N LEU A 28 -28.58 -36.85 -0.72
CA LEU A 28 -27.14 -36.99 -0.57
C LEU A 28 -26.35 -36.01 -1.45
N ASN A 29 -26.80 -35.78 -2.68
CA ASN A 29 -26.19 -34.79 -3.56
C ASN A 29 -26.42 -33.35 -3.08
N GLN A 30 -27.61 -33.04 -2.54
CA GLN A 30 -27.88 -31.72 -1.94
C GLN A 30 -27.02 -31.49 -0.70
N THR A 31 -26.92 -32.48 0.20
CA THR A 31 -26.06 -32.41 1.38
C THR A 31 -24.60 -32.15 1.00
N ARG A 32 -24.07 -32.86 -0.02
CA ARG A 32 -22.72 -32.61 -0.53
C ARG A 32 -22.52 -31.18 -1.03
N LYS A 33 -23.51 -30.62 -1.74
CA LYS A 33 -23.47 -29.22 -2.21
C LYS A 33 -23.50 -28.23 -1.05
N VAL A 34 -24.35 -28.48 -0.05
CA VAL A 34 -24.45 -27.63 1.15
C VAL A 34 -23.15 -27.66 1.95
N VAL A 35 -22.57 -28.84 2.18
CA VAL A 35 -21.29 -28.98 2.87
C VAL A 35 -20.18 -28.23 2.14
N ARG A 36 -20.06 -28.38 0.81
CA ARG A 36 -19.08 -27.61 0.02
C ARG A 36 -19.28 -26.10 0.16
N ARG A 37 -20.53 -25.63 0.12
CA ARG A 37 -20.82 -24.22 0.29
C ARG A 37 -20.43 -23.71 1.68
N ILE A 38 -20.70 -24.47 2.74
CA ILE A 38 -20.30 -24.12 4.10
C ILE A 38 -18.77 -24.05 4.19
N VAL A 39 -18.06 -25.03 3.63
CA VAL A 39 -16.59 -25.04 3.59
C VAL A 39 -16.07 -23.80 2.88
N ASN A 40 -16.60 -23.45 1.71
CA ASN A 40 -16.17 -22.25 0.98
C ASN A 40 -16.43 -20.96 1.76
N VAL A 41 -17.56 -20.84 2.45
CA VAL A 41 -17.86 -19.66 3.28
C VAL A 41 -16.84 -19.50 4.42
N ILE A 42 -16.49 -20.60 5.09
CA ILE A 42 -15.56 -20.60 6.22
C ILE A 42 -14.11 -20.40 5.78
N GLU A 43 -13.70 -21.02 4.68
CA GLU A 43 -12.30 -21.04 4.26
C GLU A 43 -11.92 -19.89 3.31
N VAL A 44 -12.88 -19.38 2.54
CA VAL A 44 -12.65 -18.36 1.52
C VAL A 44 -13.33 -17.06 1.91
N ASP A 45 -14.66 -17.05 2.01
CA ASP A 45 -15.42 -15.80 2.13
C ASP A 45 -15.13 -15.04 3.43
N GLU A 46 -15.17 -15.71 4.58
CA GLU A 46 -14.95 -15.08 5.89
C GLU A 46 -13.51 -14.55 6.08
N PRO A 47 -12.45 -15.34 5.83
CA PRO A 47 -11.07 -14.84 5.89
C PRO A 47 -10.82 -13.71 4.89
N TYR A 48 -11.41 -13.79 3.70
CA TYR A 48 -11.27 -12.77 2.67
C TYR A 48 -11.88 -11.42 3.07
N VAL A 49 -13.08 -11.43 3.67
CA VAL A 49 -13.73 -10.22 4.18
C VAL A 49 -12.94 -9.63 5.35
N ALA A 50 -12.43 -10.46 6.26
CA ALA A 50 -11.59 -10.02 7.37
C ALA A 50 -10.29 -9.39 6.85
N PHE A 51 -9.64 -10.03 5.89
CA PHE A 51 -8.45 -9.53 5.20
C PHE A 51 -8.72 -8.18 4.53
N TYR A 52 -9.77 -8.07 3.71
CA TYR A 52 -10.17 -6.82 3.05
C TYR A 52 -10.38 -5.69 4.05
N THR A 53 -11.20 -5.94 5.08
CA THR A 53 -11.53 -4.92 6.09
C THR A 53 -10.28 -4.46 6.83
N HIS A 54 -9.34 -5.37 7.07
CA HIS A 54 -8.10 -5.06 7.77
C HIS A 54 -7.17 -4.19 6.91
N ILE A 55 -6.88 -4.64 5.68
CA ILE A 55 -5.98 -3.93 4.79
C ILE A 55 -6.56 -2.58 4.35
N GLU A 56 -7.88 -2.50 4.17
CA GLU A 56 -8.58 -1.26 3.88
C GLU A 56 -8.37 -0.23 5.00
N LYS A 57 -8.55 -0.62 6.27
CA LYS A 57 -8.34 0.28 7.42
C LYS A 57 -6.92 0.82 7.47
N ASP A 58 -5.93 -0.03 7.24
CA ASP A 58 -4.52 0.37 7.27
C ASP A 58 -4.17 1.29 6.10
N VAL A 59 -4.62 0.97 4.89
CA VAL A 59 -4.35 1.78 3.68
C VAL A 59 -5.08 3.12 3.73
N ILE A 60 -6.31 3.16 4.25
CA ILE A 60 -7.04 4.41 4.49
C ILE A 60 -6.33 5.27 5.54
N GLY A 61 -5.77 4.64 6.57
CA GLY A 61 -4.97 5.32 7.60
C GLY A 61 -3.54 5.65 7.18
N MET A 62 -3.10 5.23 5.99
CA MET A 62 -1.73 5.43 5.52
C MET A 62 -1.44 6.92 5.37
N PHE A 63 -0.29 7.36 5.90
CA PHE A 63 0.11 8.76 5.80
C PHE A 63 1.63 8.92 5.80
N SER A 64 2.09 10.10 5.39
CA SER A 64 3.49 10.49 5.46
C SER A 64 3.70 11.50 6.60
N PRO A 65 4.53 11.19 7.61
CA PRO A 65 4.87 12.15 8.66
C PRO A 65 5.50 13.42 8.09
N TYR A 66 5.13 14.57 8.64
CA TYR A 66 5.65 15.85 8.18
C TYR A 66 7.18 15.95 8.29
N SER A 67 7.78 15.33 9.31
CA SER A 67 9.23 15.22 9.47
C SER A 67 9.90 14.53 8.30
N SER A 68 9.31 13.44 7.76
CA SER A 68 9.82 12.75 6.58
C SER A 68 9.76 13.64 5.35
N ILE A 69 8.62 14.31 5.11
CA ILE A 69 8.45 15.25 3.98
C ILE A 69 9.50 16.37 4.04
N GLN A 70 9.73 16.96 5.22
CA GLN A 70 10.73 18.00 5.41
C GLN A 70 12.14 17.49 5.13
N ALA A 71 12.51 16.31 5.63
CA ALA A 71 13.84 15.76 5.43
C ALA A 71 14.16 15.55 3.94
N TYR A 72 13.20 15.07 3.16
CA TYR A 72 13.35 14.96 1.70
C TYR A 72 13.43 16.32 1.01
N ALA A 73 12.61 17.30 1.42
CA ALA A 73 12.67 18.66 0.88
C ALA A 73 14.00 19.37 1.19
N GLU A 74 14.57 19.16 2.38
CA GLU A 74 15.90 19.67 2.74
C GLU A 74 17.01 18.99 1.96
N LYS A 75 16.90 17.68 1.72
CA LYS A 75 17.83 16.94 0.87
C LYS A 75 17.86 17.51 -0.55
N ASP A 76 16.69 17.76 -1.15
CA ASP A 76 16.61 18.38 -2.48
C ASP A 76 17.25 19.78 -2.50
N LYS A 77 17.02 20.61 -1.46
CA LYS A 77 17.63 21.96 -1.36
C LYS A 77 19.16 21.89 -1.30
N LYS A 78 19.73 20.97 -0.53
CA LYS A 78 21.18 20.72 -0.48
C LYS A 78 21.70 20.22 -1.84
N GLU A 79 20.95 19.28 -2.44
CA GLU A 79 20.96 18.84 -3.85
C GLU A 79 21.28 19.97 -4.84
N GLU A 80 20.37 20.95 -4.85
CA GLU A 80 20.40 22.09 -5.77
C GLU A 80 21.51 23.09 -5.45
N GLN A 81 21.80 23.36 -4.17
CA GLN A 81 22.88 24.27 -3.78
C GLN A 81 24.25 23.75 -4.22
N LEU A 82 24.50 22.45 -4.08
CA LEU A 82 25.73 21.81 -4.56
C LEU A 82 25.85 21.87 -6.09
N LYS A 83 24.75 21.63 -6.82
CA LYS A 83 24.74 21.76 -8.28
C LYS A 83 25.01 23.18 -8.76
N LYS A 84 24.40 24.19 -8.12
CA LYS A 84 24.63 25.61 -8.42
C LYS A 84 26.06 26.06 -8.10
N ALA A 85 26.65 25.57 -7.02
CA ALA A 85 28.06 25.83 -6.68
C ALA A 85 29.03 25.17 -7.68
N ALA A 86 28.67 24.03 -8.27
CA ALA A 86 29.47 23.35 -9.29
C ALA A 86 29.37 23.99 -10.68
N THR A 87 28.24 24.62 -11.03
CA THR A 87 28.05 25.31 -12.33
C THR A 87 28.52 26.76 -12.34
N GLY A 88 28.82 27.36 -11.16
CA GLY A 88 29.24 28.76 -11.03
C GLY A 88 30.76 29.01 -11.02
N LYS A 89 31.62 28.00 -11.18
CA LYS A 89 33.07 28.20 -11.25
C LYS A 89 33.51 28.59 -12.66
N THR A 90 33.39 29.88 -12.95
CA THR A 90 34.35 30.55 -13.84
C THR A 90 35.72 30.54 -13.15
N ALA A 91 36.76 30.28 -13.93
CA ALA A 91 38.16 30.21 -13.50
C ALA A 91 38.64 31.48 -12.77
N ASP A 92 39.67 31.28 -11.95
CA ASP A 92 40.40 32.25 -11.12
C ASP A 92 39.74 32.72 -9.83
N GLN A 93 39.91 31.90 -8.78
CA GLN A 93 40.52 32.33 -7.53
C GLN A 93 40.99 31.12 -6.70
N LYS A 94 42.23 31.19 -6.21
CA LYS A 94 42.89 30.21 -5.33
C LYS A 94 41.98 29.79 -4.16
N PRO A 95 42.00 28.52 -3.72
CA PRO A 95 41.19 28.06 -2.61
C PRO A 95 41.69 28.67 -1.28
N PRO A 96 40.83 29.19 -0.40
CA PRO A 96 41.20 29.41 0.98
C PRO A 96 41.30 28.04 1.68
N GLU A 97 42.52 27.76 2.14
CA GLU A 97 42.91 26.69 3.03
C GLU A 97 42.25 26.92 4.40
N ASN A 98 41.03 26.40 4.55
CA ASN A 98 40.34 26.03 5.80
C ASN A 98 38.85 25.79 5.48
N SER A 99 38.58 24.74 4.69
CA SER A 99 37.25 24.13 4.68
C SER A 99 37.29 22.97 5.67
N PRO A 100 36.50 22.97 6.74
CA PRO A 100 36.37 21.77 7.55
C PRO A 100 35.76 20.69 6.67
N GLU A 101 36.54 19.65 6.40
CA GLU A 101 36.06 18.32 6.05
C GLU A 101 35.13 17.85 7.19
N LYS A 102 33.88 18.31 7.19
CA LYS A 102 32.80 17.62 7.86
C LYS A 102 32.17 16.76 6.79
N GLY A 103 32.41 15.45 6.91
CA GLY A 103 31.76 14.43 6.13
C GLY A 103 30.29 14.76 5.97
N SER A 104 29.78 14.63 4.76
CA SER A 104 28.34 14.67 4.54
C SER A 104 27.75 13.48 5.29
N GLU A 105 27.40 13.68 6.56
CA GLU A 105 26.45 12.81 7.23
C GLU A 105 25.17 12.89 6.40
N THR A 106 25.04 11.92 5.49
CA THR A 106 23.77 11.61 4.84
C THR A 106 22.77 11.44 5.96
N ILE A 107 21.88 12.40 6.13
CA ILE A 107 20.74 12.28 7.03
C ILE A 107 20.04 10.97 6.63
N ALA A 108 20.11 9.97 7.49
CA ALA A 108 19.48 8.68 7.25
C ALA A 108 17.97 8.89 7.41
N ILE A 109 17.28 9.16 6.30
CA ILE A 109 15.82 9.31 6.29
C ILE A 109 15.24 7.91 6.23
N GLU A 110 14.50 7.53 7.26
CA GLU A 110 13.78 6.27 7.23
C GLU A 110 12.65 6.35 6.19
N PRO A 111 12.54 5.37 5.27
CA PRO A 111 11.51 5.41 4.22
C PRO A 111 10.11 5.33 4.82
N VAL A 112 9.21 6.21 4.41
CA VAL A 112 7.79 6.18 4.84
C VAL A 112 7.11 4.89 4.39
N MET A 113 7.46 4.42 3.19
CA MET A 113 6.94 3.19 2.60
C MET A 113 8.09 2.36 2.02
N VAL A 114 8.07 1.07 2.35
CA VAL A 114 9.00 0.08 1.83
C VAL A 114 8.19 -1.00 1.10
N PHE A 115 8.56 -1.29 -0.13
CA PHE A 115 8.03 -2.42 -0.88
C PHE A 115 9.19 -3.19 -1.49
N ASP A 116 9.29 -4.46 -1.15
CA ASP A 116 10.22 -5.40 -1.76
C ASP A 116 9.45 -6.63 -2.22
N ALA A 117 9.45 -6.87 -3.53
CA ALA A 117 8.85 -8.04 -4.14
C ALA A 117 9.97 -8.91 -4.71
N GLN A 118 10.47 -9.83 -3.89
CA GLN A 118 11.37 -10.89 -4.34
C GLN A 118 10.54 -12.10 -4.78
N LYS A 119 11.11 -12.95 -5.66
CA LYS A 119 10.39 -14.06 -6.32
C LYS A 119 9.54 -14.94 -5.39
N GLU A 120 9.92 -15.09 -4.13
CA GLU A 120 9.20 -15.93 -3.16
C GLU A 120 8.73 -15.19 -1.90
N ASN A 121 9.10 -13.92 -1.74
CA ASN A 121 8.79 -13.14 -0.55
C ASN A 121 8.35 -11.75 -0.98
N VAL A 122 7.17 -11.34 -0.53
CA VAL A 122 6.70 -9.95 -0.66
C VAL A 122 6.71 -9.32 0.72
N TYR A 123 7.41 -8.21 0.85
CA TYR A 123 7.42 -7.36 2.03
C TYR A 123 6.87 -5.99 1.68
N TRP A 124 5.79 -5.60 2.33
CA TRP A 124 5.20 -4.28 2.16
C TRP A 124 4.98 -3.64 3.53
N SER A 125 5.60 -2.49 3.76
CA SER A 125 5.50 -1.77 5.01
C SER A 125 5.28 -0.28 4.81
N PHE A 126 4.46 0.31 5.68
CA PHE A 126 4.15 1.74 5.66
C PHE A 126 3.69 2.23 7.03
N ILE A 127 3.67 3.55 7.20
CA ILE A 127 3.18 4.21 8.41
C ILE A 127 1.67 4.47 8.26
N THR A 128 0.91 4.13 9.31
CA THR A 128 -0.55 4.27 9.32
C THR A 128 -1.05 4.71 10.69
N THR A 129 -2.20 5.39 10.69
CA THR A 129 -3.04 5.57 11.89
C THR A 129 -4.09 4.48 12.04
N GLY A 130 -4.19 3.58 11.05
CA GLY A 130 -4.95 2.35 11.12
C GLY A 130 -4.26 1.30 11.99
N GLY A 131 -4.90 0.15 12.15
CA GLY A 131 -4.29 -1.01 12.78
C GLY A 131 -5.22 -1.79 13.71
N LEU A 132 -4.85 -3.05 13.94
CA LEU A 132 -5.51 -3.91 14.91
C LEU A 132 -5.37 -3.35 16.33
N HIS A 133 -6.49 -3.30 17.04
CA HIS A 133 -6.47 -3.10 18.49
C HIS A 133 -5.97 -4.37 19.16
N MET A 134 -4.99 -4.23 20.04
CA MET A 134 -4.55 -5.34 20.87
C MET A 134 -5.53 -5.55 22.01
N LEU A 135 -5.83 -6.82 22.30
CA LEU A 135 -6.52 -7.23 23.51
C LEU A 135 -5.51 -7.91 24.43
N ASP A 136 -5.64 -7.68 25.73
CA ASP A 136 -4.85 -8.40 26.73
C ASP A 136 -5.40 -9.82 26.94
N ALA A 137 -4.73 -10.61 27.77
CA ALA A 137 -5.15 -11.97 28.09
C ALA A 137 -6.56 -12.06 28.75
N LYS A 138 -7.11 -10.94 29.21
CA LYS A 138 -8.44 -10.83 29.82
C LYS A 138 -9.47 -10.24 28.85
N GLY A 139 -9.10 -10.00 27.60
CA GLY A 139 -9.96 -9.42 26.57
C GLY A 139 -10.14 -7.90 26.68
N ALA A 140 -9.39 -7.21 27.55
CA ALA A 140 -9.42 -5.76 27.65
C ALA A 140 -8.53 -5.11 26.57
N ARG A 141 -8.94 -3.96 26.05
CA ARG A 141 -8.15 -3.23 25.04
C ARG A 141 -6.85 -2.72 25.65
N VAL A 142 -5.73 -3.15 25.06
CA VAL A 142 -4.42 -2.60 25.38
C VAL A 142 -4.25 -1.27 24.65
N PRO A 143 -3.78 -0.20 25.32
CA PRO A 143 -3.42 1.04 24.66
C PRO A 143 -2.41 0.76 23.55
N SER A 144 -2.80 1.01 22.30
CA SER A 144 -1.90 0.93 21.13
C SER A 144 -1.57 2.34 20.67
N PRO A 145 -0.34 2.62 20.20
CA PRO A 145 -0.01 3.93 19.68
C PRO A 145 -0.94 4.30 18.52
N PHE A 146 -1.31 5.57 18.45
CA PHE A 146 -2.17 6.10 17.40
C PHE A 146 -1.48 6.06 16.03
N VAL A 147 -0.15 6.23 16.00
CA VAL A 147 0.68 6.09 14.80
C VAL A 147 1.54 4.85 14.97
N ARG A 148 1.53 3.97 13.96
CA ARG A 148 2.34 2.75 13.94
C ARG A 148 2.88 2.50 12.55
N ARG A 149 3.94 1.68 12.46
CA ARG A 149 4.33 1.07 11.20
C ARG A 149 3.70 -0.32 11.14
N VAL A 150 3.10 -0.64 10.01
CA VAL A 150 2.62 -1.99 9.70
C VAL A 150 3.51 -2.63 8.64
N ALA A 151 3.52 -3.96 8.61
CA ALA A 151 4.21 -4.76 7.62
C ALA A 151 3.39 -5.99 7.26
N TYR A 152 3.26 -6.21 5.96
CA TYR A 152 2.65 -7.37 5.33
C TYR A 152 3.77 -8.20 4.72
N LEU A 153 3.92 -9.44 5.20
CA LEU A 153 4.95 -10.36 4.77
C LEU A 153 4.31 -11.62 4.21
N LEU A 154 4.63 -11.95 2.96
CA LEU A 154 4.25 -13.22 2.37
C LEU A 154 5.30 -14.28 2.75
N GLU A 155 4.86 -15.32 3.46
CA GLU A 155 5.70 -16.45 3.87
C GLU A 155 5.16 -17.76 3.29
N ARG A 156 6.01 -18.76 3.07
CA ARG A 156 5.55 -20.10 2.70
C ARG A 156 4.71 -20.71 3.82
N ASP A 157 3.60 -21.36 3.45
CA ASP A 157 2.75 -22.07 4.40
C ASP A 157 3.45 -23.37 4.84
N PRO A 158 3.76 -23.56 6.13
CA PRO A 158 4.43 -24.75 6.63
C PRO A 158 3.57 -26.02 6.48
N GLN A 159 2.25 -25.89 6.42
CA GLN A 159 1.32 -27.01 6.23
C GLN A 159 1.13 -27.33 4.75
N ARG A 160 1.27 -26.33 3.87
CA ARG A 160 1.08 -26.47 2.41
C ARG A 160 2.25 -25.78 1.66
N PRO A 161 3.39 -26.46 1.46
CA PRO A 161 4.62 -25.82 0.95
C PRO A 161 4.54 -25.19 -0.46
N SER A 162 3.51 -25.52 -1.23
CA SER A 162 3.20 -24.94 -2.54
C SER A 162 2.37 -23.66 -2.46
N LEU A 163 1.93 -23.27 -1.27
CA LEU A 163 1.10 -22.10 -1.00
C LEU A 163 1.81 -21.17 -0.01
N TYR A 164 1.28 -19.95 0.07
CA TYR A 164 1.77 -18.90 0.93
C TYR A 164 0.69 -18.47 1.93
N ARG A 165 1.15 -17.81 2.99
CA ARG A 165 0.33 -17.12 3.97
C ARG A 165 0.80 -15.68 4.11
N LEU A 166 -0.15 -14.78 4.32
CA LEU A 166 0.13 -13.37 4.54
C LEU A 166 0.15 -13.09 6.04
N MET A 167 1.33 -12.71 6.51
CA MET A 167 1.58 -12.34 7.90
C MET A 167 1.49 -10.83 8.05
N TYR A 168 0.81 -10.38 9.09
CA TYR A 168 0.71 -8.99 9.51
C TYR A 168 1.51 -8.77 10.78
N ARG A 169 2.38 -7.75 10.73
CA ARG A 169 3.23 -7.32 11.82
C ARG A 169 3.07 -5.82 12.00
N PHE A 170 3.21 -5.34 13.22
CA PHE A 170 3.21 -3.91 13.48
C PHE A 170 4.09 -3.54 14.65
N SER A 171 4.58 -2.31 14.62
CA SER A 171 5.41 -1.79 15.69
C SER A 171 4.58 -1.23 16.85
N THR A 172 5.06 -1.47 18.08
CA THR A 172 4.41 -1.03 19.31
C THR A 172 4.97 0.29 19.84
N GLU A 173 6.23 0.60 19.57
CA GLU A 173 6.92 1.78 20.14
C GLU A 173 7.69 2.60 19.12
N LYS A 174 8.39 1.95 18.19
CA LYS A 174 9.26 2.63 17.19
C LYS A 174 8.68 2.49 15.79
N LEU A 175 8.86 3.50 14.94
CA LEU A 175 8.42 3.42 13.55
C LEU A 175 9.44 2.74 12.63
N GLN A 176 10.47 2.09 13.18
CA GLN A 176 11.58 1.50 12.44
C GLN A 176 11.17 0.23 11.69
N GLY A 177 11.26 0.26 10.35
CA GLY A 177 10.79 -0.85 9.50
C GLY A 177 11.66 -2.10 9.49
N GLN A 178 12.96 -1.96 9.76
CA GLN A 178 13.92 -3.06 9.64
C GLN A 178 13.66 -4.19 10.66
N GLU A 179 13.15 -3.84 11.85
CA GLU A 179 12.81 -4.80 12.90
C GLU A 179 11.64 -5.72 12.50
N LEU A 180 10.71 -5.23 11.66
CA LEU A 180 9.51 -5.97 11.24
C LEU A 180 9.79 -7.11 10.26
N GLN A 181 10.96 -7.10 9.60
CA GLN A 181 11.35 -8.15 8.66
C GLN A 181 11.82 -9.43 9.36
N GLY A 182 12.22 -9.35 10.63
CA GLY A 182 12.73 -10.49 11.39
C GLY A 182 11.69 -11.59 11.57
N ALA A 183 12.06 -12.85 11.29
CA ALA A 183 11.16 -14.00 11.39
C ALA A 183 10.59 -14.23 12.80
N SER A 184 11.28 -13.74 13.83
CA SER A 184 10.86 -13.81 15.24
C SER A 184 10.14 -12.55 15.76
N PHE A 185 9.81 -11.60 14.87
CA PHE A 185 9.16 -10.37 15.29
C PHE A 185 7.79 -10.65 15.92
N THR A 186 7.54 -10.02 17.07
CA THR A 186 6.24 -10.04 17.73
C THR A 186 5.79 -8.60 18.02
N PRO A 187 4.51 -8.27 17.84
CA PRO A 187 3.41 -9.17 17.50
C PRO A 187 3.32 -9.49 15.99
N SER A 188 2.89 -10.72 15.66
CA SER A 188 2.70 -11.22 14.29
C SER A 188 1.43 -12.07 14.20
N TYR A 189 0.60 -11.82 13.19
CA TYR A 189 -0.71 -12.46 13.00
C TYR A 189 -0.84 -12.97 11.56
N GLU A 190 -1.48 -14.11 11.36
CA GLU A 190 -1.85 -14.58 10.03
C GLU A 190 -3.16 -13.91 9.60
N LEU A 191 -3.18 -13.24 8.45
CA LEU A 191 -4.39 -12.58 7.92
C LEU A 191 -5.12 -13.44 6.90
N LEU A 192 -4.37 -14.15 6.06
CA LEU A 192 -4.91 -14.93 4.96
C LEU A 192 -3.92 -16.06 4.62
N SER A 193 -4.43 -17.26 4.39
CA SER A 193 -3.63 -18.42 3.99
C SER A 193 -4.13 -19.00 2.67
N GLY A 194 -3.38 -19.97 2.14
CA GLY A 194 -3.71 -20.60 0.86
C GLY A 194 -3.46 -19.70 -0.33
N ILE A 195 -2.62 -18.68 -0.19
CA ILE A 195 -2.31 -17.74 -1.27
C ILE A 195 -1.40 -18.45 -2.26
N LYS A 196 -1.83 -18.56 -3.52
CA LYS A 196 -1.02 -19.08 -4.61
C LYS A 196 -0.20 -17.98 -5.27
N GLN A 197 -0.78 -16.80 -5.39
CA GLN A 197 -0.14 -15.62 -5.96
C GLN A 197 -0.74 -14.34 -5.38
N VAL A 198 0.08 -13.31 -5.22
CA VAL A 198 -0.35 -11.95 -4.88
C VAL A 198 0.46 -10.93 -5.69
N GLN A 199 -0.19 -9.83 -6.06
CA GLN A 199 0.38 -8.72 -6.81
C GLN A 199 -0.07 -7.40 -6.17
N TYR A 200 0.81 -6.42 -6.22
CA TYR A 200 0.58 -5.07 -5.71
C TYR A 200 0.84 -4.06 -6.81
N GLU A 201 -0.06 -3.11 -6.98
CA GLU A 201 0.13 -1.96 -7.87
C GLU A 201 -0.14 -0.66 -7.12
N PHE A 202 0.73 0.32 -7.32
CA PHE A 202 0.70 1.62 -6.66
C PHE A 202 0.42 2.71 -7.68
N THR A 203 -0.69 3.42 -7.51
CA THR A 203 -1.07 4.50 -8.44
C THR A 203 -0.66 5.85 -7.87
N LEU A 204 0.00 6.66 -8.68
CA LEU A 204 0.33 8.06 -8.42
C LEU A 204 -0.45 8.96 -9.38
N ILE A 205 -0.75 10.18 -8.95
CA ILE A 205 -1.41 11.19 -9.77
C ILE A 205 -0.36 12.17 -10.30
N GLU A 206 -0.28 12.28 -11.62
CA GLU A 206 0.50 13.31 -12.31
C GLU A 206 -0.40 14.52 -12.57
N ILE A 207 -0.10 15.64 -11.91
CA ILE A 207 -0.73 16.92 -12.22
C ILE A 207 0.11 17.59 -13.30
N VAL A 208 -0.37 17.57 -14.55
CA VAL A 208 0.26 18.31 -15.64
C VAL A 208 -0.05 19.79 -15.44
N GLU A 209 0.93 20.57 -14.97
CA GLU A 209 0.82 22.03 -15.00
C GLU A 209 0.87 22.49 -16.46
N LYS A 210 -0.22 23.11 -16.95
CA LYS A 210 -0.18 23.86 -18.20
C LYS A 210 0.86 24.96 -18.03
N LYS A 211 2.00 24.85 -18.73
CA LYS A 211 2.90 25.99 -18.92
C LYS A 211 2.06 27.11 -19.52
N ALA A 212 1.94 28.23 -18.80
CA ALA A 212 1.31 29.43 -19.31
C ALA A 212 2.05 29.83 -20.60
N GLY A 213 1.39 29.64 -21.75
CA GLY A 213 1.84 30.20 -23.02
C GLY A 213 1.85 31.73 -22.95
N PRO A 214 2.69 32.39 -23.75
CA PRO A 214 2.88 33.84 -23.67
C PRO A 214 1.55 34.58 -23.83
N ALA A 215 1.34 35.56 -22.96
CA ALA A 215 0.16 36.40 -22.91
C ALA A 215 -0.06 37.11 -24.26
N GLY A 216 -1.21 36.86 -24.88
CA GLY A 216 -1.61 37.57 -26.09
C GLY A 216 -2.74 36.91 -26.88
N ALA A 217 -3.93 36.77 -26.30
CA ALA A 217 -5.18 36.74 -27.07
C ALA A 217 -6.39 36.95 -26.14
N THR A 218 -7.18 37.96 -26.44
CA THR A 218 -8.32 38.45 -25.68
C THR A 218 -9.54 37.51 -25.75
N GLN A 219 -10.07 37.21 -24.56
CA GLN A 219 -11.39 36.72 -24.12
C GLN A 219 -12.47 36.32 -25.14
N GLN A 220 -13.11 35.17 -24.89
CA GLN A 220 -14.56 35.03 -24.72
C GLN A 220 -14.89 33.88 -23.76
N ALA A 221 -15.86 34.10 -22.88
CA ALA A 221 -16.16 33.33 -21.68
C ALA A 221 -17.01 32.07 -21.90
N LEU A 222 -16.71 31.02 -21.13
CA LEU A 222 -17.64 30.01 -20.60
C LEU A 222 -17.02 29.45 -19.29
N PRO A 223 -17.77 29.31 -18.17
CA PRO A 223 -17.25 28.67 -16.97
C PRO A 223 -17.36 27.16 -17.14
N VAL A 224 -16.40 26.56 -17.84
CA VAL A 224 -16.21 25.10 -17.80
C VAL A 224 -15.18 24.85 -16.72
N ALA A 225 -15.58 24.12 -15.67
CA ALA A 225 -14.70 23.66 -14.60
C ALA A 225 -13.37 23.18 -15.18
N ASP A 226 -12.28 23.87 -14.82
CA ASP A 226 -10.90 23.53 -15.15
C ASP A 226 -10.55 22.17 -14.55
N LYS A 227 -10.96 21.09 -15.23
CA LYS A 227 -10.42 19.76 -15.00
C LYS A 227 -9.06 19.74 -15.70
N HIS A 228 -8.00 20.07 -14.96
CA HIS A 228 -6.66 19.64 -15.33
C HIS A 228 -6.72 18.17 -15.78
N PRO A 229 -6.12 17.78 -16.92
CA PRO A 229 -6.03 16.37 -17.29
C PRO A 229 -5.20 15.67 -16.22
N VAL A 230 -5.89 14.92 -15.35
CA VAL A 230 -5.27 14.11 -14.31
C VAL A 230 -4.76 12.86 -15.00
N THR A 231 -3.45 12.77 -15.22
CA THR A 231 -2.82 11.55 -15.70
C THR A 231 -2.43 10.70 -14.49
N THR A 232 -2.52 9.39 -14.59
CA THR A 232 -2.13 8.47 -13.50
C THR A 232 -0.97 7.60 -13.93
N ALA A 233 0.01 7.41 -13.03
CA ALA A 233 1.11 6.48 -13.22
C ALA A 233 0.90 5.26 -12.31
N VAL A 234 0.89 4.05 -12.88
CA VAL A 234 0.78 2.79 -12.14
C VAL A 234 2.17 2.16 -12.02
N LEU A 235 2.58 1.83 -10.80
CA LEU A 235 3.89 1.28 -10.47
C LEU A 235 3.75 -0.09 -9.82
N LYS A 236 4.61 -1.04 -10.20
CA LYS A 236 4.69 -2.38 -9.57
C LYS A 236 5.83 -2.49 -8.54
N GLU A 237 6.70 -1.49 -8.49
CA GLU A 237 7.80 -1.38 -7.56
C GLU A 237 7.73 -0.03 -6.85
N TRP A 238 8.24 0.05 -5.62
CA TRP A 238 8.29 1.30 -4.86
C TRP A 238 9.72 1.64 -4.43
N LYS A 239 10.35 2.59 -5.13
CA LYS A 239 11.64 3.17 -4.75
C LYS A 239 11.41 4.63 -4.35
N GLU A 240 11.33 4.87 -3.04
CA GLU A 240 10.91 6.17 -2.48
C GLU A 240 11.74 7.35 -2.99
N SER A 241 13.05 7.18 -3.17
CA SER A 241 13.93 8.21 -3.74
C SER A 241 13.57 8.63 -5.16
N ASP A 242 13.18 7.68 -6.00
CA ASP A 242 12.87 7.93 -7.41
C ASP A 242 11.47 8.54 -7.54
N ILE A 243 10.55 8.04 -6.71
CA ILE A 243 9.19 8.55 -6.62
C ILE A 243 9.18 9.99 -6.10
N TRP A 244 9.97 10.28 -5.05
CA TRP A 244 10.10 11.64 -4.54
C TRP A 244 10.65 12.60 -5.62
N LYS A 245 11.69 12.18 -6.36
CA LYS A 245 12.27 13.00 -7.43
C LYS A 245 11.26 13.34 -8.52
N LYS A 246 10.44 12.38 -8.97
CA LYS A 246 9.50 12.57 -10.08
C LYS A 246 8.16 13.16 -9.65
N TYR A 247 7.58 12.68 -8.56
CA TYR A 247 6.19 12.96 -8.17
C TYR A 247 6.07 13.78 -6.88
N LYS A 248 7.18 14.02 -6.16
CA LYS A 248 7.18 14.70 -4.85
C LYS A 248 6.21 14.06 -3.85
N ALA A 249 6.05 12.75 -3.91
CA ALA A 249 5.16 11.98 -3.06
C ALA A 249 5.95 10.90 -2.30
N LEU A 250 5.49 10.54 -1.10
CA LEU A 250 6.07 9.47 -0.27
C LEU A 250 5.11 8.30 -0.04
N ILE A 251 3.85 8.44 -0.48
CA ILE A 251 2.80 7.41 -0.44
C ILE A 251 2.02 7.43 -1.76
N PRO A 252 1.38 6.31 -2.17
CA PRO A 252 0.55 6.27 -3.37
C PRO A 252 -0.81 6.94 -3.15
N ALA A 253 -1.50 7.26 -4.24
CA ALA A 253 -2.89 7.71 -4.25
C ALA A 253 -3.88 6.55 -4.16
N TYR A 254 -3.54 5.42 -4.78
CA TYR A 254 -4.30 4.18 -4.68
C TYR A 254 -3.35 2.99 -4.56
N VAL A 255 -3.79 1.98 -3.82
CA VAL A 255 -3.15 0.67 -3.73
C VAL A 255 -4.11 -0.37 -4.30
N LYS A 256 -3.66 -1.08 -5.33
CA LYS A 256 -4.34 -2.24 -5.86
C LYS A 256 -3.67 -3.51 -5.35
N ILE A 257 -4.46 -4.45 -4.85
CA ILE A 257 -3.99 -5.75 -4.38
C ILE A 257 -4.83 -6.81 -5.07
N SER A 258 -4.18 -7.74 -5.77
CA SER A 258 -4.87 -8.81 -6.48
C SER A 258 -4.11 -10.12 -6.35
N GLY A 259 -4.81 -11.24 -6.45
CA GLY A 259 -4.17 -12.54 -6.29
C GLY A 259 -5.12 -13.71 -6.47
N VAL A 260 -4.62 -14.89 -6.12
CA VAL A 260 -5.34 -16.15 -6.19
C VAL A 260 -5.18 -16.87 -4.86
N VAL A 261 -6.29 -17.29 -4.26
CA VAL A 261 -6.32 -18.16 -3.08
C VAL A 261 -6.85 -19.54 -3.46
N THR A 262 -6.30 -20.59 -2.85
CA THR A 262 -6.73 -21.97 -3.06
C THR A 262 -7.37 -22.49 -1.78
N ASP A 263 -8.61 -22.96 -1.88
CA ASP A 263 -9.35 -23.56 -0.75
C ASP A 263 -8.86 -24.99 -0.43
N ALA A 264 -9.39 -25.62 0.63
CA ALA A 264 -9.01 -26.98 1.00
C ALA A 264 -9.46 -28.04 -0.02
N THR A 265 -10.39 -27.70 -0.92
CA THR A 265 -10.79 -28.59 -2.03
C THR A 265 -9.83 -28.53 -3.21
N GLY A 266 -8.88 -27.59 -3.20
CA GLY A 266 -7.95 -27.33 -4.30
C GLY A 266 -8.52 -26.42 -5.38
N SER A 267 -9.66 -25.77 -5.13
CA SER A 267 -10.24 -24.82 -6.08
C SER A 267 -9.61 -23.44 -5.89
N ASP A 268 -9.26 -22.80 -7.01
CA ASP A 268 -8.68 -21.47 -7.03
C ASP A 268 -9.77 -20.40 -7.09
N HIS A 269 -9.59 -19.32 -6.32
CA HIS A 269 -10.48 -18.16 -6.25
C HIS A 269 -9.66 -16.88 -6.43
N ASP A 270 -10.01 -16.09 -7.43
CA ASP A 270 -9.36 -14.83 -7.71
C ASP A 270 -9.87 -13.74 -6.77
N PHE A 271 -8.98 -12.81 -6.43
CA PHE A 271 -9.35 -11.61 -5.70
C PHE A 271 -8.72 -10.35 -6.24
N GLU A 272 -9.42 -9.23 -6.10
CA GLU A 272 -8.93 -7.91 -6.46
C GLU A 272 -9.56 -6.82 -5.58
N PHE A 273 -8.72 -5.93 -5.08
CA PHE A 273 -9.11 -4.75 -4.31
C PHE A 273 -8.39 -3.52 -4.84
N LEU A 274 -9.10 -2.40 -4.89
CA LEU A 274 -8.53 -1.08 -5.17
C LEU A 274 -8.91 -0.12 -4.05
N ILE A 275 -7.93 0.32 -3.28
CA ILE A 275 -8.14 1.13 -2.09
C ILE A 275 -7.52 2.51 -2.30
N LYS A 276 -8.29 3.57 -2.04
CA LYS A 276 -7.82 4.95 -2.09
C LYS A 276 -7.09 5.30 -0.81
N VAL A 277 -5.98 6.05 -0.93
CA VAL A 277 -5.23 6.62 0.19
C VAL A 277 -5.65 8.09 0.37
N PRO A 278 -6.46 8.44 1.39
CA PRO A 278 -6.99 9.80 1.54
C PRO A 278 -5.92 10.84 1.85
N ALA A 279 -4.86 10.47 2.57
CA ALA A 279 -3.77 11.37 2.93
C ALA A 279 -2.80 11.67 1.78
N TYR A 280 -3.04 11.12 0.58
CA TYR A 280 -2.20 11.37 -0.59
C TYR A 280 -2.21 12.87 -0.94
N ALA A 281 -1.06 13.50 -0.73
CA ALA A 281 -0.82 14.90 -1.06
C ALA A 281 0.63 15.06 -1.52
N PRO A 282 0.90 15.17 -2.83
CA PRO A 282 2.21 15.51 -3.35
C PRO A 282 2.71 16.82 -2.73
N TYR A 283 3.97 16.85 -2.32
CA TYR A 283 4.60 18.03 -1.77
C TYR A 283 4.65 19.13 -2.83
N LYS A 284 3.98 20.24 -2.53
CA LYS A 284 4.11 21.48 -3.25
C LYS A 284 5.01 22.39 -2.42
N PRO A 285 6.18 22.82 -2.94
CA PRO A 285 6.97 23.82 -2.24
C PRO A 285 6.07 25.03 -2.00
N ARG A 286 6.01 25.51 -0.75
CA ARG A 286 5.35 26.79 -0.47
C ARG A 286 5.93 27.82 -1.43
N GLU A 287 5.06 28.49 -2.19
CA GLU A 287 5.47 29.71 -2.87
C GLU A 287 6.11 30.62 -1.84
N GLU A 288 7.27 31.19 -2.17
CA GLU A 288 7.94 32.14 -1.30
C GLU A 288 6.93 33.17 -0.82
N SER A 289 6.81 33.33 0.49
CA SER A 289 5.97 34.39 1.02
C SER A 289 6.45 35.71 0.43
N LEU A 290 5.52 36.64 0.20
CA LEU A 290 5.86 37.99 -0.28
C LEU A 290 7.01 38.60 0.54
N SER A 291 7.05 38.35 1.85
CA SER A 291 8.15 38.74 2.73
C SER A 291 9.51 38.14 2.34
N GLN A 292 9.60 36.83 2.08
CA GLN A 292 10.84 36.18 1.66
C GLN A 292 11.31 36.63 0.27
N ARG A 293 10.36 36.91 -0.63
CA ARG A 293 10.65 37.51 -1.94
C ARG A 293 11.20 38.93 -1.79
N ILE A 294 10.59 39.75 -0.94
CA ILE A 294 11.03 41.12 -0.67
C ILE A 294 12.41 41.11 -0.02
N GLU A 295 12.68 40.22 0.95
CA GLU A 295 13.99 40.09 1.59
C GLU A 295 15.08 39.64 0.61
N ARG A 296 14.80 38.70 -0.29
CA ARG A 296 15.75 38.30 -1.33
C ARG A 296 16.04 39.46 -2.30
N ILE A 297 15.01 40.16 -2.76
CA ILE A 297 15.16 41.33 -3.64
C ILE A 297 15.98 42.41 -2.92
N ALA A 298 15.71 42.66 -1.64
CA ALA A 298 16.50 43.57 -0.83
C ALA A 298 17.96 43.12 -0.69
N SER A 299 18.22 41.83 -0.42
CA SER A 299 19.59 41.33 -0.31
C SER A 299 20.35 41.40 -1.63
N ASP A 300 19.68 41.18 -2.77
CA ASP A 300 20.31 41.25 -4.09
C ASP A 300 20.59 42.70 -4.53
N ILE A 301 19.75 43.66 -4.13
CA ILE A 301 19.93 45.09 -4.42
C ILE A 301 20.99 45.70 -3.48
N PHE A 302 20.90 45.44 -2.18
CA PHE A 302 21.74 46.09 -1.18
C PHE A 302 23.05 45.32 -0.90
N GLY A 303 23.09 44.00 -1.10
CA GLY A 303 24.29 43.18 -0.91
C GLY A 303 25.38 43.35 -1.98
N LYS A 304 25.03 43.82 -3.18
CA LYS A 304 26.00 44.10 -4.26
C LYS A 304 26.75 45.43 -4.09
N ASN A 305 26.30 46.32 -3.22
CA ASN A 305 26.93 47.64 -3.03
C ASN A 305 28.04 47.67 -1.96
N GLY A 306 28.31 46.55 -1.27
CA GLY A 306 29.33 46.48 -0.20
C GLY A 306 30.76 46.14 -0.64
N LYS A 307 31.03 45.94 -1.95
CA LYS A 307 32.36 45.57 -2.47
C LYS A 307 33.03 46.64 -3.35
N LYS A 308 32.67 47.92 -3.14
CA LYS A 308 33.42 49.06 -3.66
C LYS A 308 33.60 50.10 -2.56
N SER A 309 34.57 49.87 -1.68
CA SER A 309 35.34 50.90 -1.01
C SER A 309 36.68 50.33 -0.60
#